data_AF-A0A963C713-F1
#
_entry.id   AF-A0A963C713-F1
#
_cell.length_a   1.000
_cell.length_b   1.000
_cell.length_c   1.000
_cell.angle_alpha   90.00
_cell.angle_beta   90.00
_cell.angle_gamma   90.00
#
_symmetry.space_group_name_H-M   'P 1'
#
loop_
_entity.id
_entity.type
_entity.pdbx_description
1 polymer ?
#
loop_
_entity_poly.entity_id
_entity_poly.type
_entity_poly.pdbx_seq_one_letter_code
_entity_poly.pdbx_strand_id
1 'polypeptide(L)'
;MEDARYRIGELVFASERIVNDGSLPQLAEDAVLAEPGCKGVVVRAGHLAESREEIFLVRFEDDSGTLGPPVGCLADELASAPPG
;
A
#
# COMPACT_ATOMS: atom_id res chain seq x y z
N MET A 1 -17.29 11.94 -1.16
CA MET A 1 -16.18 10.97 -1.30
C MET A 1 -16.63 9.76 -0.50
N GLU A 2 -17.47 8.89 -1.06
CA GLU A 2 -18.21 7.88 -0.28
C GLU A 2 -18.03 6.44 -0.76
N ASP A 3 -17.27 6.20 -1.84
CA ASP A 3 -17.13 4.88 -2.48
C ASP A 3 -15.67 4.43 -2.70
N ALA A 4 -14.71 4.95 -1.93
CA ALA A 4 -13.33 4.41 -2.00
C ALA A 4 -13.27 3.02 -1.33
N ARG A 5 -12.60 2.04 -1.94
CA ARG A 5 -12.49 0.66 -1.44
C ARG A 5 -11.92 0.59 -0.03
N TYR A 6 -10.97 1.47 0.28
CA TYR A 6 -10.38 1.64 1.61
C TYR A 6 -10.41 3.09 2.07
N ARG A 7 -10.51 3.30 3.37
CA ARG A 7 -10.55 4.64 3.98
C ARG A 7 -9.22 5.00 4.66
N ILE A 8 -8.95 6.30 4.79
CA ILE A 8 -7.82 6.78 5.58
C ILE A 8 -7.97 6.31 7.03
N GLY A 9 -6.91 5.73 7.59
CA GLY A 9 -6.88 5.11 8.92
C GLY A 9 -7.31 3.65 8.94
N GLU A 10 -7.75 3.09 7.80
CA GLU A 10 -8.11 1.68 7.70
C GLU A 10 -6.87 0.79 7.67
N LEU A 11 -6.99 -0.35 8.34
CA LEU A 11 -5.97 -1.39 8.39
C LEU A 11 -6.14 -2.29 7.18
N VAL A 12 -5.04 -2.49 6.45
CA VAL A 12 -4.98 -3.32 5.25
C VAL A 12 -3.77 -4.24 5.34
N PHE A 13 -3.72 -5.22 4.45
CA PHE A 13 -2.60 -6.14 4.29
C PHE A 13 -2.17 -6.15 2.83
N ALA A 14 -0.88 -6.32 2.57
CA ALA A 14 -0.40 -6.58 1.22
C ALA A 14 -0.96 -7.93 0.74
N SER A 15 -1.66 -7.96 -0.40
CA SER A 15 -2.19 -9.20 -0.98
C SER A 15 -1.08 -10.00 -1.66
N GLU A 16 -0.11 -9.29 -2.23
CA GLU A 16 1.06 -9.83 -2.92
C GLU A 16 2.35 -9.12 -2.47
N ARG A 17 3.48 -9.49 -3.06
CA ARG A 17 4.76 -8.84 -2.77
C ARG A 17 4.82 -7.51 -3.50
N ILE A 18 4.96 -6.42 -2.75
CA ILE A 18 5.08 -5.07 -3.29
C ILE A 18 6.56 -4.70 -3.37
N VAL A 19 7.01 -4.36 -4.57
CA VAL A 19 8.38 -3.93 -4.86
C VAL A 19 8.40 -2.49 -5.32
N ASN A 20 9.49 -1.79 -5.03
CA ASN A 20 9.65 -0.41 -5.47
C ASN A 20 9.88 -0.33 -6.98
N ASP A 21 8.86 0.06 -7.73
CA ASP A 21 8.89 0.30 -9.18
C ASP A 21 9.68 1.57 -9.62
N GLY A 22 10.46 2.16 -8.70
CA GLY A 22 11.16 3.43 -8.89
C GLY A 22 10.38 4.65 -8.42
N SER A 23 9.14 4.49 -7.93
CA SER A 23 8.35 5.58 -7.34
C SER A 23 8.94 6.15 -6.04
N LEU A 24 9.77 5.38 -5.33
CA LEU A 24 10.49 5.82 -4.13
C LEU A 24 12.00 5.99 -4.44
N PRO A 25 12.46 7.21 -4.79
CA PRO A 25 13.84 7.45 -5.22
C PRO A 25 14.88 7.23 -4.11
N GLN A 26 14.45 7.21 -2.85
CA GLN A 26 15.30 6.89 -1.70
C GLN A 26 15.57 5.37 -1.52
N LEU A 27 14.89 4.51 -2.29
CA LEU A 27 15.03 3.06 -2.23
C LEU A 27 15.51 2.52 -3.59
N ALA A 28 16.09 1.32 -3.60
CA ALA A 28 16.49 0.65 -4.85
C ALA A 28 15.26 0.24 -5.67
N GLU A 29 15.39 0.16 -7.01
CA GLU A 29 14.34 -0.15 -8.00
C GLU A 29 13.76 -1.58 -7.92
N ASP A 30 14.17 -2.37 -6.93
CA ASP A 30 13.61 -3.71 -6.65
C ASP A 30 13.52 -3.96 -5.14
N ALA A 31 13.59 -2.90 -4.33
CA ALA A 31 13.50 -3.02 -2.89
C ALA A 31 12.11 -3.55 -2.51
N VAL A 32 12.06 -4.61 -1.70
CA VAL A 32 10.79 -5.11 -1.16
C VAL A 32 10.24 -4.07 -0.18
N LEU A 33 9.06 -3.55 -0.49
CA LEU A 33 8.35 -2.57 0.32
C LEU A 33 7.39 -3.25 1.30
N ALA A 34 6.78 -4.36 0.88
CA ALA A 34 5.91 -5.19 1.70
C ALA A 34 5.89 -6.64 1.19
N GLU A 35 5.95 -7.60 2.11
CA GLU A 35 5.67 -9.01 1.82
C GLU A 35 4.16 -9.29 1.92
N PRO A 36 3.63 -10.35 1.25
CA PRO A 36 2.24 -10.74 1.40
C PRO A 36 1.87 -10.94 2.87
N GLY A 37 0.73 -10.38 3.29
CA GLY A 37 0.28 -10.38 4.68
C GLY A 37 0.97 -9.36 5.59
N CYS A 38 1.91 -8.55 5.07
CA CYS A 38 2.44 -7.41 5.79
C CYS A 38 1.31 -6.41 6.06
N LYS A 39 1.15 -6.05 7.33
CA LYS A 39 0.10 -5.16 7.81
C LYS A 39 0.48 -3.71 7.52
N GLY A 40 -0.49 -2.92 7.08
CA GLY A 40 -0.31 -1.49 6.84
C GLY A 40 -1.54 -0.67 7.19
N VAL A 41 -1.37 0.65 7.14
CA VAL A 41 -2.45 1.61 7.34
C VAL A 41 -2.54 2.56 6.15
N VAL A 42 -3.76 2.76 5.65
CA VAL A 42 -4.02 3.72 4.58
C VAL A 42 -3.87 5.13 5.14
N VAL A 43 -2.95 5.93 4.59
CA VAL A 43 -2.75 7.33 4.99
C VAL A 43 -3.34 8.31 3.98
N ARG A 44 -3.62 7.86 2.76
CA ARG A 44 -4.29 8.66 1.73
C ARG A 44 -4.98 7.75 0.71
N ALA A 45 -6.12 8.20 0.19
CA ALA A 45 -6.82 7.57 -0.92
C ALA A 45 -7.03 8.60 -2.04
N GLY A 46 -6.92 8.15 -3.28
CA GLY A 46 -7.09 8.97 -4.47
C GLY A 46 -7.36 8.12 -5.71
N HIS A 47 -7.25 8.74 -6.87
CA HIS A 47 -7.35 8.05 -8.15
C HIS A 47 -6.21 8.48 -9.07
N LEU A 48 -5.74 7.56 -9.91
CA LEU A 48 -4.84 7.88 -11.01
C LEU A 48 -5.55 8.82 -11.99
N ALA A 49 -4.86 9.90 -12.37
CA ALA A 49 -5.44 10.94 -13.21
C ALA A 49 -5.83 10.41 -14.60
N GLU A 50 -5.13 9.39 -15.09
CA GLU A 50 -5.27 8.87 -16.45
C GLU A 50 -6.37 7.80 -16.58
N SER A 51 -6.57 6.97 -15.55
CA SER A 51 -7.45 5.78 -15.60
C SER A 51 -8.64 5.82 -14.65
N ARG A 52 -8.73 6.80 -13.74
CA ARG A 52 -9.65 6.81 -12.58
C ARG A 52 -9.52 5.58 -11.67
N GLU A 53 -8.47 4.80 -11.84
CA GLU A 53 -8.17 3.66 -10.99
C GLU A 53 -7.81 4.15 -9.59
N GLU A 54 -8.30 3.45 -8.56
CA GLU A 54 -8.06 3.83 -7.18
C GLU A 54 -6.61 3.58 -6.80
N ILE A 55 -5.98 4.59 -6.20
CA ILE A 55 -4.64 4.50 -5.66
C ILE A 55 -4.65 4.87 -4.18
N PHE A 56 -4.01 4.05 -3.38
CA PHE A 56 -3.90 4.18 -1.94
C PHE A 56 -2.46 4.40 -1.57
N LEU A 57 -2.24 5.33 -0.65
CA LEU A 57 -0.94 5.50 -0.02
C LEU A 57 -1.00 4.77 1.31
N VAL A 58 -0.21 3.72 1.45
CA VAL A 58 -0.19 2.83 2.62
C VAL A 58 1.17 2.91 3.29
N ARG A 59 1.20 2.96 4.62
CA ARG A 59 2.44 2.74 5.38
C ARG A 59 2.41 1.35 5.97
N PHE A 60 3.33 0.50 5.54
CA PHE A 60 3.47 -0.87 6.04
C PHE A 60 4.35 -0.92 7.29
N GLU A 61 4.07 -1.87 8.18
CA GLU A 61 4.92 -2.16 9.33
C GLU A 61 6.17 -2.94 8.89
N ASP A 62 7.33 -2.50 9.36
CA ASP A 62 8.57 -3.28 9.28
C ASP A 62 8.64 -4.35 10.39
N ASP A 63 9.69 -5.17 10.38
CA ASP A 63 9.94 -6.21 11.39
C ASP A 63 10.03 -5.66 12.83
N SER A 64 10.27 -4.35 12.99
CA SER A 64 10.32 -3.68 14.31
C SER A 64 8.96 -3.13 14.73
N GLY A 65 7.90 -3.33 13.92
CA GLY A 65 6.57 -2.76 14.14
C GLY A 65 6.50 -1.25 13.88
N THR A 66 7.49 -0.69 13.20
CA THR A 66 7.51 0.73 12.83
C THR A 66 6.90 0.91 11.45
N LEU A 67 6.11 1.97 11.27
CA LEU A 67 5.53 2.29 9.97
C LEU A 67 6.60 2.88 9.04
N GLY A 68 6.85 2.19 7.92
CA GLY A 68 7.75 2.60 6.86
C GLY A 68 7.29 3.85 6.09
N PRO A 69 7.97 4.19 4.99
CA PRO A 69 7.55 5.27 4.11
C PRO A 69 6.17 4.96 3.48
N PRO A 70 5.44 5.98 3.03
CA PRO A 70 4.21 5.78 2.28
C PRO A 70 4.50 5.13 0.92
N VAL A 71 3.81 4.04 0.63
CA VAL A 71 3.88 3.26 -0.61
C VAL A 71 2.58 3.45 -1.37
N GLY A 72 2.68 3.71 -2.68
CA GLY A 72 1.51 3.74 -3.56
C GLY A 72 1.11 2.31 -3.92
N CYS A 73 -0.15 1.97 -3.66
CA CYS A 73 -0.72 0.65 -3.94
C CYS A 73 -2.03 0.80 -4.70
N LEU A 74 -2.26 -0.06 -5.67
CA LEU A 74 -3.56 -0.27 -6.30
C LEU A 74 -4.50 -0.99 -5.34
N ALA A 75 -5.79 -0.92 -5.64
CA ALA A 75 -6.83 -1.53 -4.83
C ALA A 75 -6.74 -3.06 -4.75
N ASP A 76 -6.17 -3.72 -5.76
CA ASP A 76 -6.05 -5.18 -5.83
C ASP A 76 -4.73 -5.71 -5.20
N GLU A 77 -3.76 -4.83 -4.98
CA GLU A 77 -2.52 -5.14 -4.22
C GLU A 77 -2.76 -5.13 -2.69
N LEU A 78 -3.97 -4.76 -2.26
CA LEU A 78 -4.38 -4.66 -0.87
C LEU A 78 -5.50 -5.65 -0.54
N ALA A 79 -5.54 -6.08 0.71
CA ALA A 79 -6.58 -6.94 1.26
C ALA A 79 -7.07 -6.42 2.62
N SER A 80 -8.37 -6.60 2.91
CA SER A 80 -8.95 -6.27 4.23
C SER A 80 -8.60 -7.28 5.32
N ALA A 81 -7.97 -8.40 4.97
CA ALA A 81 -7.52 -9.46 5.87
C ALA A 81 -6.21 -10.06 5.33
N PRO A 82 -5.39 -10.72 6.16
CA PRO A 82 -4.17 -11.36 5.69
C PRO A 82 -4.50 -12.47 4.68
N PRO A 83 -3.74 -12.61 3.57
CA PRO A 83 -3.81 -13.78 2.73
C PRO A 83 -3.39 -15.03 3.53
N GLY A 84 -4.14 -16.12 3.37
CA GLY A 84 -3.95 -17.39 4.10
C GLY A 84 -2.93 -18.33 3.47
#